data_AF-A0A7Y8IYC9-F1
#
_entry.id   AF-A0A7Y8IYC9-F1
#
_cell.length_a   1.000
_cell.length_b   1.000
_cell.length_c   1.000
_cell.angle_alpha   90.00
_cell.angle_beta   90.00
_cell.angle_gamma   90.00
#
_symmetry.space_group_name_H-M   'P 1'
#
loop_
_entity.id
_entity.type
_entity.pdbx_description
1 polymer ?
#
loop_
_entity_poly.entity_id
_entity_poly.type
_entity_poly.pdbx_seq_one_letter_code
_entity_poly.pdbx_strand_id
1 'polypeptide(L)'
;MDEFEKQEKRIIAILGTKKLDVTRKTLSTYLKYLKNHVEIPCQLTGIEDFEWEEAYVFGFGSKREYEELKKTQPSYKDKFNLIKFVDDIDDYYDGIFVDVERVSDKKKFVIALADLKSTDRKSKNYQLLDDYSVWFVNNR
;
A
#
# COMPACT_ATOMS: atom_id res chain seq x y z
N MET A 1 1.49 24.05 13.00
CA MET A 1 0.71 22.97 12.40
C MET A 1 1.63 21.79 12.30
N ASP A 2 1.38 20.78 13.11
CA ASP A 2 2.21 19.57 13.10
C ASP A 2 1.99 18.78 11.78
N GLU A 3 2.84 17.79 11.52
CA GLU A 3 2.75 17.00 10.28
C GLU A 3 1.46 16.18 10.20
N PHE A 4 0.90 15.75 11.34
CA PHE A 4 -0.36 15.02 11.40
C PHE A 4 -1.54 15.89 10.96
N GLU A 5 -1.63 17.12 11.47
CA GLU A 5 -2.65 18.10 11.07
C GLU A 5 -2.59 18.42 9.57
N LYS A 6 -1.39 18.44 8.98
CA LYS A 6 -1.24 18.65 7.53
C LYS A 6 -1.73 17.42 6.75
N GLN A 7 -1.37 16.22 7.19
CA GLN A 7 -1.79 14.97 6.55
C GLN A 7 -3.31 14.78 6.61
N GLU A 8 -3.91 14.99 7.78
CA GLU A 8 -5.37 14.92 7.95
C GLU A 8 -6.08 15.91 7.01
N LYS A 9 -5.58 17.14 6.87
CA LYS A 9 -6.14 18.13 5.92
C LYS A 9 -6.10 17.66 4.47
N ARG A 10 -5.03 16.99 4.04
CA ARG A 10 -4.93 16.43 2.70
C ARG A 10 -5.94 15.30 2.50
N ILE A 11 -6.05 14.40 3.47
CA ILE A 11 -7.03 13.30 3.46
C ILE A 11 -8.47 13.84 3.40
N ILE A 12 -8.81 14.82 4.24
CA ILE A 12 -10.12 15.48 4.22
C ILE A 12 -10.39 16.13 2.87
N ALA A 13 -9.38 16.76 2.25
CA ALA A 13 -9.52 17.38 0.93
C ALA A 13 -9.79 16.34 -0.17
N ILE A 14 -9.21 15.14 -0.07
CA ILE A 14 -9.43 14.01 -1.00
C ILE A 14 -10.84 13.44 -0.81
N LEU A 15 -11.24 13.17 0.44
CA LEU A 15 -12.54 12.56 0.75
C LEU A 15 -13.72 13.54 0.62
N GLY A 16 -13.45 14.84 0.69
CA GLY A 16 -14.48 15.89 0.70
C GLY A 16 -15.33 15.91 1.97
N THR A 17 -14.88 15.26 3.05
CA THR A 17 -15.61 15.11 4.31
C THR A 17 -14.65 14.98 5.48
N LYS A 18 -15.09 15.41 6.67
CA LYS A 18 -14.38 15.17 7.94
C LYS A 18 -14.69 13.81 8.56
N LYS A 19 -15.65 13.07 8.01
CA LYS A 19 -15.94 11.69 8.40
C LYS A 19 -14.91 10.78 7.75
N LEU A 20 -13.93 10.35 8.54
CA LEU A 20 -12.77 9.59 8.08
C LEU A 20 -12.98 8.07 8.10
N ASP A 21 -14.17 7.59 8.44
CA ASP A 21 -14.50 6.15 8.48
C ASP A 21 -14.13 5.47 7.15
N VAL A 22 -13.43 4.34 7.25
CA VAL A 22 -13.15 3.48 6.10
C VAL A 22 -14.45 2.75 5.73
N THR A 23 -15.02 3.13 4.60
CA THR A 23 -16.24 2.55 4.05
C THR A 23 -16.03 2.34 2.56
N ARG A 24 -16.83 1.48 1.93
CA ARG A 24 -16.82 1.33 0.48
C ARG A 24 -16.88 2.66 -0.28
N LYS A 25 -17.65 3.63 0.22
CA LYS A 25 -17.82 4.96 -0.40
C LYS A 25 -16.54 5.79 -0.30
N THR A 26 -15.93 5.86 0.88
CA THR A 26 -14.70 6.64 1.10
C THR A 26 -13.52 5.99 0.36
N LEU A 27 -13.39 4.65 0.40
CA LEU A 27 -12.42 3.90 -0.39
C LEU A 27 -12.56 4.14 -1.90
N SER A 28 -13.78 4.07 -2.43
CA SER A 28 -14.04 4.34 -3.87
C SER A 28 -13.64 5.77 -4.27
N THR A 29 -13.89 6.74 -3.39
CA THR A 29 -13.51 8.13 -3.60
C THR A 29 -11.99 8.29 -3.62
N TYR A 30 -11.31 7.69 -2.64
CA TYR A 30 -9.86 7.72 -2.53
C TYR A 30 -9.20 6.99 -3.72
N LEU A 31 -9.68 5.82 -4.10
CA LEU A 31 -9.22 5.06 -5.26
C LEU A 31 -9.31 5.88 -6.55
N LYS A 32 -10.45 6.54 -6.77
CA LYS A 32 -10.63 7.43 -7.92
C LYS A 32 -9.61 8.57 -7.89
N TYR A 33 -9.34 9.13 -6.71
CA TYR A 33 -8.33 10.18 -6.57
C TYR A 33 -6.93 9.67 -6.93
N LEU A 34 -6.50 8.54 -6.35
CA LEU A 34 -5.17 7.95 -6.59
C LEU A 34 -4.95 7.62 -8.07
N LYS A 35 -5.95 7.00 -8.74
CA LYS A 35 -5.88 6.69 -10.18
C LYS A 35 -5.61 7.90 -11.07
N ASN A 36 -6.02 9.10 -10.64
CA ASN A 36 -5.84 10.34 -11.41
C ASN A 36 -4.58 11.13 -11.05
N HIS A 37 -3.99 10.89 -9.88
CA HIS A 37 -2.91 11.73 -9.34
C HIS A 37 -1.59 10.99 -9.13
N VAL A 38 -1.59 9.66 -9.04
CA VAL A 38 -0.36 8.88 -8.95
C VAL A 38 0.29 8.81 -10.33
N GLU A 39 1.54 9.24 -10.38
CA GLU A 39 2.34 9.28 -11.61
C GLU A 39 3.03 7.91 -11.82
N ILE A 40 2.95 7.36 -13.04
CA ILE A 40 3.65 6.11 -13.42
C ILE A 40 4.83 6.49 -14.33
N PRO A 41 6.05 5.93 -14.13
CA PRO A 41 6.39 4.80 -13.27
C PRO A 41 6.50 5.16 -11.77
N CYS A 42 6.05 4.24 -10.91
CA CYS A 42 6.21 4.33 -9.47
C CYS A 42 6.80 3.02 -8.94
N GLN A 43 7.93 3.10 -8.24
CA GLN A 43 8.52 1.95 -7.57
C GLN A 43 8.09 1.91 -6.10
N LEU A 44 7.66 0.73 -5.66
CA LEU A 44 7.11 0.44 -4.34
C LEU A 44 7.97 -0.60 -3.61
N THR A 45 7.80 -0.66 -2.29
CA THR A 45 8.38 -1.65 -1.38
C THR A 45 7.41 -1.85 -0.21
N GLY A 46 7.49 -2.97 0.51
CA GLY A 46 6.66 -3.16 1.70
C GLY A 46 6.91 -2.09 2.77
N ILE A 47 5.83 -1.69 3.44
CA ILE A 47 5.91 -0.83 4.63
C ILE A 47 6.55 -1.61 5.77
N GLU A 48 5.98 -2.78 6.06
CA GLU A 48 6.33 -3.77 7.08
C GLU A 48 6.20 -5.19 6.51
N ASP A 49 6.50 -6.21 7.30
CA ASP A 49 6.34 -7.61 6.89
C ASP A 49 4.90 -7.95 6.50
N PHE A 50 4.75 -8.77 5.46
CA PHE A 50 3.44 -9.28 5.07
C PHE A 50 3.01 -10.41 6.01
N GLU A 51 1.70 -10.66 6.12
CA GLU A 51 1.13 -11.67 7.03
C GLU A 51 1.83 -13.04 6.93
N TRP A 52 2.14 -13.50 5.71
CA TRP A 52 2.82 -14.77 5.51
C TRP A 52 4.29 -14.79 6.01
N GLU A 53 4.91 -13.61 6.13
CA GLU A 53 6.28 -13.43 6.60
C GLU A 53 6.39 -13.38 8.12
N GLU A 54 5.30 -13.05 8.83
CA GLU A 54 5.30 -12.83 10.29
C GLU A 54 5.94 -13.99 11.05
N ALA A 55 5.55 -15.23 10.76
CA ALA A 55 6.08 -16.43 11.42
C ALA A 55 7.62 -16.51 11.32
N TYR A 56 8.20 -16.04 10.21
CA TYR A 56 9.64 -16.07 9.97
C TYR A 56 10.36 -14.84 10.54
N VAL A 57 9.71 -13.67 10.51
CA VAL A 57 10.25 -12.42 11.04
C VAL A 57 10.27 -12.42 12.56
N PHE A 58 9.22 -12.94 13.21
CA PHE A 58 9.15 -13.09 14.67
C PHE A 58 9.89 -14.31 15.22
N GLY A 59 10.51 -15.12 14.34
CA GLY A 59 11.45 -16.18 14.73
C GLY A 59 10.84 -17.55 15.06
N PHE A 60 9.56 -17.77 14.73
CA PHE A 60 8.89 -19.06 14.91
C PHE A 60 9.15 -20.03 13.74
N GLY A 61 9.41 -19.51 12.53
CA GLY A 61 9.56 -20.26 11.30
C GLY A 61 11.01 -20.60 10.91
N SER A 62 11.17 -21.53 9.97
CA SER A 62 12.47 -21.95 9.44
C SER A 62 13.04 -20.93 8.45
N LYS A 63 14.28 -20.49 8.65
CA LYS A 63 14.97 -19.59 7.71
C LYS A 63 15.06 -20.18 6.30
N ARG A 64 15.27 -21.50 6.18
CA ARG A 64 15.36 -22.16 4.87
C ARG A 64 14.02 -22.11 4.14
N GLU A 65 12.94 -22.36 4.86
CA GLU A 65 11.59 -22.28 4.30
C GLU A 65 11.25 -20.85 3.87
N TYR A 66 11.60 -19.85 4.69
CA TYR A 66 11.42 -18.45 4.34
C TYR A 66 12.11 -18.08 3.02
N GLU A 67 13.36 -18.49 2.83
CA GLU A 67 14.10 -18.24 1.58
C GLU A 67 13.49 -18.96 0.37
N GLU A 68 12.91 -20.16 0.54
CA GLU A 68 12.21 -20.85 -0.55
C GLU A 68 10.89 -20.16 -0.90
N LEU A 69 10.10 -19.75 0.09
CA LEU A 69 8.82 -19.08 -0.13
C LEU A 69 8.99 -17.72 -0.79
N LYS A 70 10.02 -16.93 -0.45
CA LYS A 70 10.30 -15.65 -1.13
C LYS A 70 10.54 -15.78 -2.63
N LYS A 71 10.91 -16.97 -3.12
CA LYS A 71 11.05 -17.19 -4.57
C LYS A 71 9.70 -17.09 -5.27
N THR A 72 8.61 -17.48 -4.63
CA THR A 72 7.27 -17.51 -5.23
C THR A 72 6.32 -16.45 -4.68
N GLN A 73 6.46 -16.07 -3.42
CA GLN A 73 5.65 -15.07 -2.72
C GLN A 73 6.31 -13.68 -2.77
N PRO A 74 5.52 -12.59 -2.72
CA PRO A 74 6.07 -11.24 -2.58
C PRO A 74 6.62 -11.05 -1.17
N SER A 75 7.76 -10.36 -1.01
CA SER A 75 8.30 -9.99 0.30
C SER A 75 8.29 -8.48 0.50
N TYR A 76 8.16 -8.01 1.74
CA TYR A 76 8.26 -6.58 2.05
C TYR A 76 9.61 -5.96 1.66
N LYS A 77 10.64 -6.81 1.55
CA LYS A 77 11.99 -6.43 1.11
C LYS A 77 12.13 -6.30 -0.41
N ASP A 78 11.17 -6.81 -1.17
CA ASP A 78 11.19 -6.72 -2.63
C ASP A 78 10.96 -5.29 -3.11
N LYS A 79 11.42 -5.02 -4.33
CA LYS A 79 11.10 -3.83 -5.10
C LYS A 79 10.08 -4.18 -6.16
N PHE A 80 9.06 -3.36 -6.25
CA PHE A 80 7.91 -3.57 -7.14
C PHE A 80 7.72 -2.36 -8.04
N ASN A 81 7.41 -2.57 -9.31
CA ASN A 81 6.89 -1.53 -10.18
C ASN A 81 5.36 -1.55 -10.09
N LEU A 82 4.74 -0.41 -9.79
CA LEU A 82 3.29 -0.24 -9.88
C LEU A 82 2.86 -0.37 -11.34
N ILE A 83 1.96 -1.31 -11.63
CA ILE A 83 1.37 -1.50 -12.95
C ILE A 83 0.07 -0.69 -13.05
N LYS A 84 -0.88 -0.96 -12.14
CA LYS A 84 -2.17 -0.29 -12.08
C LYS A 84 -2.84 -0.50 -10.73
N PHE A 85 -3.83 0.33 -10.45
CA PHE A 85 -4.78 0.12 -9.37
C PHE A 85 -5.87 -0.87 -9.80
N VAL A 86 -6.25 -1.76 -8.91
CA VAL A 86 -7.39 -2.67 -9.11
C VAL A 86 -8.70 -1.89 -8.95
N ASP A 87 -9.78 -2.31 -9.63
CA ASP A 87 -11.10 -1.67 -9.50
C ASP A 87 -11.88 -2.18 -8.28
N ASP A 88 -11.67 -3.46 -7.94
CA ASP A 88 -12.22 -4.06 -6.73
C ASP A 88 -11.52 -3.53 -5.47
N ILE A 89 -12.33 -3.27 -4.45
CA ILE A 89 -11.91 -2.82 -3.12
C ILE A 89 -12.48 -3.77 -2.08
N ASP A 90 -11.73 -3.97 -1.01
CA ASP A 90 -12.17 -4.66 0.19
C ASP A 90 -12.38 -3.66 1.33
N ASP A 91 -13.62 -3.43 1.73
CA ASP A 91 -13.95 -2.53 2.83
C ASP A 91 -13.96 -3.20 4.22
N TYR A 92 -13.50 -4.47 4.32
CA TYR A 92 -13.39 -5.20 5.57
C TYR A 92 -11.95 -5.36 6.06
N TYR A 93 -11.03 -5.79 5.19
CA TYR A 93 -9.65 -6.10 5.59
C TYR A 93 -8.63 -5.26 4.84
N ASP A 94 -8.61 -5.28 3.51
CA ASP A 94 -7.39 -4.91 2.78
C ASP A 94 -7.45 -3.56 2.05
N GLY A 95 -8.64 -2.98 1.88
CA GLY A 95 -8.83 -1.68 1.24
C GLY A 95 -8.62 -1.73 -0.28
N ILE A 96 -7.75 -0.87 -0.78
CA ILE A 96 -7.39 -0.74 -2.18
C ILE A 96 -6.26 -1.73 -2.52
N PHE A 97 -6.42 -2.46 -3.61
CA PHE A 97 -5.35 -3.30 -4.17
C PHE A 97 -4.65 -2.65 -5.37
N VAL A 98 -3.40 -3.07 -5.60
CA VAL A 98 -2.62 -2.72 -6.77
C VAL A 98 -2.00 -3.94 -7.44
N ASP A 99 -2.01 -3.95 -8.77
CA ASP A 99 -1.19 -4.86 -9.56
C ASP A 99 0.24 -4.33 -9.59
N VAL A 100 1.18 -5.18 -9.19
CA VAL A 100 2.60 -4.85 -9.18
C VAL A 100 3.44 -5.91 -9.88
N GLU A 101 4.59 -5.50 -10.41
CA GLU A 101 5.60 -6.40 -10.96
C GLU A 101 6.87 -6.33 -10.09
N ARG A 102 7.33 -7.47 -9.56
CA ARG A 102 8.61 -7.53 -8.87
C ARG A 102 9.77 -7.28 -9.83
N VAL A 103 10.66 -6.38 -9.43
CA VAL A 103 11.76 -5.90 -10.28
C VAL A 103 12.75 -7.01 -10.63
N SER A 104 13.05 -7.89 -9.68
CA SER A 104 14.12 -8.91 -9.81
C SER A 104 13.81 -10.03 -10.80
N ASP A 105 12.56 -10.47 -10.88
CA ASP A 105 12.17 -11.66 -11.65
C ASP A 105 10.88 -11.52 -12.45
N LYS A 106 10.31 -10.31 -12.51
CA LYS A 106 9.13 -9.97 -13.32
C LYS A 106 7.84 -10.69 -12.92
N LYS A 107 7.79 -11.33 -11.75
CA LYS A 107 6.55 -11.91 -11.24
C LYS A 107 5.56 -10.83 -10.87
N LYS A 108 4.29 -11.10 -11.13
CA LYS A 108 3.18 -10.17 -10.87
C LYS A 108 2.42 -10.59 -9.63
N PHE A 109 2.00 -9.60 -8.86
CA PHE A 109 1.26 -9.79 -7.61
C PHE A 109 0.13 -8.77 -7.52
N VAL A 110 -0.93 -9.14 -6.81
CA VAL A 110 -1.95 -8.21 -6.32
C VAL A 110 -1.66 -8.04 -4.84
N ILE A 111 -1.39 -6.81 -4.39
CA ILE A 111 -1.03 -6.52 -3.00
C ILE A 111 -1.91 -5.37 -2.50
N ALA A 112 -2.31 -5.43 -1.23
CA ALA A 112 -2.98 -4.32 -0.58
C ALA A 112 -2.07 -3.09 -0.60
N LEU A 113 -2.60 -1.96 -1.05
CA LEU A 113 -1.85 -0.72 -1.13
C LEU A 113 -1.43 -0.23 0.27
N ALA A 114 -2.20 -0.60 1.29
CA ALA A 114 -1.94 -0.23 2.68
C ALA A 114 -0.61 -0.82 3.19
N ASP A 115 -0.13 -1.91 2.59
CA ASP A 115 1.12 -2.57 2.94
C ASP A 115 2.31 -2.07 2.11
N LEU A 116 2.11 -1.15 1.18
CA LEU A 116 3.12 -0.67 0.24
C LEU A 116 3.40 0.83 0.41
N LYS A 117 4.67 1.20 0.24
CA LYS A 117 5.12 2.60 0.17
C LYS A 117 5.97 2.85 -1.05
N SER A 118 5.96 4.09 -1.55
CA SER A 118 6.91 4.52 -2.58
C SER A 118 8.34 4.45 -2.07
N THR A 119 9.26 4.01 -2.93
CA THR A 119 10.70 4.01 -2.61
C THR A 119 11.31 5.41 -2.73
N ASP A 120 10.72 6.29 -3.54
CA ASP A 120 11.21 7.65 -3.73
C ASP A 120 10.47 8.63 -2.82
N ARG A 121 11.09 8.93 -1.67
CA ARG A 121 10.56 9.87 -0.66
C ARG A 121 10.39 11.31 -1.16
N LYS A 122 11.02 11.69 -2.26
CA LYS A 122 10.91 13.04 -2.84
C LYS A 122 9.80 13.13 -3.89
N SER A 123 9.28 11.99 -4.36
CA SER A 123 8.18 11.95 -5.32
C SER A 123 6.86 12.39 -4.67
N LYS A 124 5.97 12.97 -5.47
CA LYS A 124 4.58 13.24 -5.05
C LYS A 124 3.85 11.95 -4.65
N ASN A 125 4.16 10.85 -5.35
CA ASN A 125 3.60 9.53 -5.06
C ASN A 125 3.87 9.09 -3.63
N TYR A 126 5.03 9.44 -3.06
CA TYR A 126 5.31 9.09 -1.66
C TYR A 126 4.24 9.64 -0.72
N GLN A 127 3.96 10.93 -0.81
CA GLN A 127 2.94 11.56 0.02
C GLN A 127 1.53 11.01 -0.27
N LEU A 128 1.18 10.81 -1.54
CA LEU A 128 -0.14 10.30 -1.92
C LEU A 128 -0.42 8.89 -1.37
N LEU A 129 0.58 8.02 -1.44
CA LEU A 129 0.46 6.64 -0.96
C LEU A 129 0.55 6.57 0.57
N ASP A 130 1.43 7.37 1.18
CA ASP A 130 1.54 7.47 2.64
C ASP A 130 0.24 8.01 3.27
N ASP A 131 -0.36 9.05 2.70
CA ASP A 131 -1.65 9.60 3.14
C ASP A 131 -2.77 8.56 3.07
N TYR A 132 -2.76 7.68 2.07
CA TYR A 132 -3.72 6.58 1.98
C TYR A 132 -3.48 5.53 3.08
N SER A 133 -2.25 5.04 3.23
CA SER A 133 -1.94 3.99 4.21
C SER A 133 -2.21 4.46 5.64
N VAL A 134 -1.82 5.71 5.98
CA VAL A 134 -2.10 6.29 7.30
C VAL A 134 -3.60 6.46 7.54
N TRP A 135 -4.34 6.94 6.54
CA TRP A 135 -5.80 7.07 6.66
C TRP A 135 -6.46 5.71 6.88
N PHE A 136 -6.13 4.72 6.05
CA PHE A 136 -6.73 3.40 6.09
C PHE A 136 -6.48 2.69 7.41
N VAL A 137 -5.23 2.62 7.86
CA VAL A 137 -4.86 1.88 9.08
C VAL A 137 -5.45 2.50 10.35
N ASN A 138 -5.58 3.83 10.42
CA ASN A 138 -6.07 4.51 11.63
C ASN A 138 -7.60 4.65 11.72
N ASN A 139 -8.33 4.36 10.63
CA ASN A 139 -9.79 4.60 10.57
C ASN A 139 -10.58 3.38 10.08
N ARG A 140 -9.94 2.22 9.95
CA ARG A 140 -10.55 0.91 9.65
C ARG A 140 -11.18 0.29 10.89
#